data_AF-A0A7M7PX09-F1
#
_entry.id   AF-A0A7M7PX09-F1
#
_cell.length_a   1.000
_cell.length_b   1.000
_cell.length_c   1.000
_cell.angle_alpha   90.00
_cell.angle_beta   90.00
_cell.angle_gamma   90.00
#
_symmetry.space_group_name_H-M   'P 1'
#
loop_
_entity.id
_entity.type
_entity.pdbx_description
1 polymer ?
#
loop_
_entity_poly.entity_id
_entity_poly.type
_entity_poly.pdbx_seq_one_letter_code
_entity_poly.pdbx_strand_id
1 'polypeptide(L)'
;MSTSASITVQAGAHTPGTAERNNSSQPSTSNSSANENGLHDYLRNTGEGKIILHSYKTNGNLLLKNIRAKLTRLVIKRERDRLLKNVKPEDALDSFRISSQHFEKLAQDIAAIFEGEQPNTYYIPSTTNNKIRIPASGKLWDHFNYHKNVLRANGHLRKSTTENTVAVNISQSEDGMLKWLETDVEPNEILEQYWISTHKARRSELMVKQLSVADYIAKYLCLQLQSGISMILKDFNLLYPKEAQLLYDKWSTT
;
A
#
# COMPACT_ATOMS: atom_id res chain seq x y z
N MET A 1 -90.75 25.94 46.02
CA MET A 1 -90.31 24.58 46.40
C MET A 1 -89.15 24.19 45.48
N SER A 2 -88.07 23.63 46.05
CA SER A 2 -86.94 22.85 45.47
C SER A 2 -86.55 23.04 43.98
N THR A 3 -85.44 23.71 43.59
CA THR A 3 -83.99 23.35 43.61
C THR A 3 -83.44 22.43 42.48
N SER A 4 -82.66 23.06 41.57
CA SER A 4 -81.31 22.69 41.05
C SER A 4 -80.99 21.31 40.40
N ALA A 5 -80.39 21.31 39.18
CA ALA A 5 -78.91 21.18 38.96
C ALA A 5 -78.40 20.64 37.57
N SER A 6 -77.44 21.38 36.97
CA SER A 6 -76.16 20.92 36.33
C SER A 6 -76.02 20.23 34.93
N ILE A 7 -74.77 20.31 34.41
CA ILE A 7 -74.23 20.25 33.01
C ILE A 7 -73.33 18.99 32.77
N THR A 8 -73.12 18.52 31.50
CA THR A 8 -71.91 17.79 30.89
C THR A 8 -72.31 16.97 29.62
N VAL A 9 -71.50 16.65 28.57
CA VAL A 9 -70.50 17.37 27.69
C VAL A 9 -70.04 16.45 26.49
N GLN A 10 -69.66 17.01 25.32
CA GLN A 10 -68.97 16.38 24.12
C GLN A 10 -69.68 15.23 23.33
N ALA A 11 -69.31 14.83 22.09
CA ALA A 11 -68.79 15.47 20.85
C ALA A 11 -68.68 14.42 19.69
N GLY A 12 -68.69 14.80 18.40
CA GLY A 12 -68.39 13.84 17.30
C GLY A 12 -68.47 14.26 15.82
N ALA A 13 -67.37 14.04 15.08
CA ALA A 13 -67.21 13.55 13.69
C ALA A 13 -67.65 14.30 12.39
N HIS A 14 -66.62 14.64 11.58
CA HIS A 14 -66.41 14.42 10.13
C HIS A 14 -67.37 14.88 9.00
N THR A 15 -66.79 15.59 8.01
CA THR A 15 -67.11 15.55 6.56
C THR A 15 -65.83 15.73 5.69
N PRO A 16 -65.82 15.38 4.37
CA PRO A 16 -64.60 15.33 3.55
C PRO A 16 -64.52 16.28 2.33
N GLY A 17 -63.29 16.71 1.99
CA GLY A 17 -62.76 16.82 0.60
C GLY A 17 -63.11 18.00 -0.31
N THR A 18 -62.10 18.82 -0.69
CA THR A 18 -61.87 19.27 -2.09
C THR A 18 -60.50 19.95 -2.34
N ALA A 19 -59.94 19.67 -3.52
CA ALA A 19 -59.07 20.47 -4.42
C ALA A 19 -57.90 21.37 -3.91
N GLU A 20 -56.71 21.02 -4.41
CA GLU A 20 -55.65 21.87 -5.03
C GLU A 20 -55.11 23.13 -4.34
N ARG A 21 -53.79 23.10 -4.05
CA ARG A 21 -52.85 24.12 -4.56
C ARG A 21 -51.40 23.62 -4.58
N ASN A 22 -50.71 23.87 -5.70
CA ASN A 22 -49.28 23.61 -5.88
C ASN A 22 -48.42 24.50 -4.96
N ASN A 23 -47.31 23.96 -4.45
CA ASN A 23 -45.93 24.40 -4.78
C ASN A 23 -44.95 23.96 -3.67
N SER A 24 -44.22 22.87 -3.89
CA SER A 24 -43.06 22.50 -3.07
C SER A 24 -42.01 21.78 -3.92
N SER A 25 -40.85 22.43 -4.06
CA SER A 25 -39.73 21.96 -4.88
C SER A 25 -39.19 20.63 -4.37
N GLN A 26 -39.28 19.57 -5.19
CA GLN A 26 -38.49 18.36 -4.93
C GLN A 26 -37.00 18.60 -5.26
N PRO A 27 -36.07 18.01 -4.49
CA PRO A 27 -34.66 18.01 -4.85
C PRO A 27 -34.45 17.12 -6.08
N SER A 28 -33.80 17.68 -7.10
CA SER A 28 -33.53 17.02 -8.38
C SER A 28 -32.72 15.73 -8.19
N THR A 29 -33.27 14.61 -8.67
CA THR A 29 -32.56 13.34 -8.85
C THR A 29 -31.55 13.45 -10.00
N SER A 30 -30.34 13.93 -9.69
CA SER A 30 -29.25 14.05 -10.66
C SER A 30 -28.47 12.74 -10.83
N ASN A 31 -28.90 11.97 -11.83
CA ASN A 31 -28.07 11.12 -12.70
C ASN A 31 -27.09 10.12 -12.07
N SER A 32 -27.55 8.87 -12.05
CA SER A 32 -26.75 7.66 -12.22
C SER A 32 -25.56 7.85 -13.19
N SER A 33 -24.34 7.83 -12.65
CA SER A 33 -23.10 7.66 -13.41
C SER A 33 -22.66 6.19 -13.39
N ALA A 34 -23.44 5.34 -14.05
CA ALA A 34 -23.17 3.91 -14.14
C ALA A 34 -21.88 3.59 -14.92
N ASN A 35 -20.73 3.53 -14.21
CA ASN A 35 -19.62 2.55 -14.38
C ASN A 35 -18.30 2.93 -13.66
N GLU A 36 -18.33 3.29 -12.37
CA GLU A 36 -17.18 3.05 -11.46
C GLU A 36 -17.60 2.09 -10.34
N ASN A 37 -17.49 0.77 -10.57
CA ASN A 37 -17.65 -0.21 -9.49
C ASN A 37 -16.63 0.12 -8.39
N GLY A 38 -17.12 0.45 -7.19
CA GLY A 38 -16.30 0.94 -6.09
C GLY A 38 -15.25 -0.09 -5.67
N LEU A 39 -14.27 0.31 -4.85
CA LEU A 39 -13.32 -0.66 -4.29
C LEU A 39 -14.09 -1.77 -3.53
N HIS A 40 -15.10 -1.39 -2.76
CA HIS A 40 -15.97 -2.30 -2.01
C HIS A 40 -16.67 -3.34 -2.90
N ASP A 41 -17.23 -2.93 -4.05
CA ASP A 41 -17.91 -3.86 -4.97
C ASP A 41 -16.93 -4.84 -5.61
N TYR A 42 -15.71 -4.38 -5.94
CA TYR A 42 -14.66 -5.26 -6.44
C TYR A 42 -14.21 -6.27 -5.37
N LEU A 43 -14.12 -5.87 -4.10
CA LEU A 43 -13.86 -6.79 -3.00
C LEU A 43 -14.99 -7.82 -2.85
N ARG A 44 -16.26 -7.40 -2.95
CA ARG A 44 -17.42 -8.30 -2.89
C ARG A 44 -17.47 -9.30 -4.05
N ASN A 45 -16.96 -8.94 -5.22
CA ASN A 45 -17.03 -9.77 -6.43
C ASN A 45 -15.79 -10.66 -6.69
N THR A 46 -14.70 -10.49 -5.95
CA THR A 46 -13.47 -11.31 -6.10
C THR A 46 -13.29 -12.32 -4.97
N GLY A 47 -12.68 -13.47 -5.26
CA GLY A 47 -12.43 -14.51 -4.24
C GLY A 47 -11.56 -14.03 -3.08
N GLU A 48 -10.40 -13.43 -3.39
CA GLU A 48 -9.52 -12.80 -2.39
C GLU A 48 -10.22 -11.65 -1.65
N GLY A 49 -11.04 -10.84 -2.34
CA GLY A 49 -11.80 -9.76 -1.71
C GLY A 49 -12.83 -10.27 -0.70
N LYS A 50 -13.55 -11.36 -1.03
CA LYS A 50 -14.44 -12.06 -0.10
C LYS A 50 -13.70 -12.60 1.13
N ILE A 51 -12.50 -13.16 0.94
CA ILE A 51 -11.64 -13.64 2.04
C ILE A 51 -11.22 -12.47 2.96
N ILE A 52 -10.81 -11.34 2.39
CA ILE A 52 -10.44 -10.13 3.15
C ILE A 52 -11.65 -9.60 3.95
N LEU A 53 -12.80 -9.42 3.29
CA LEU A 53 -14.04 -8.94 3.93
C LEU A 53 -14.55 -9.90 5.02
N HIS A 54 -14.43 -11.22 4.81
CA HIS A 54 -14.79 -12.21 5.81
C HIS A 54 -13.83 -12.14 7.01
N SER A 55 -12.52 -12.15 6.76
CA SER A 55 -11.50 -12.10 7.82
C SER A 55 -11.58 -10.82 8.65
N TYR A 56 -11.88 -9.68 8.04
CA TYR A 56 -12.13 -8.43 8.75
C TYR A 56 -13.29 -8.56 9.75
N LYS A 57 -14.43 -9.11 9.31
CA LYS A 57 -15.62 -9.31 10.16
C LYS A 57 -15.39 -10.34 11.26
N THR A 58 -14.74 -11.46 10.97
CA THR A 58 -14.48 -12.50 12.00
C THR A 58 -13.48 -12.05 13.06
N ASN A 59 -12.60 -11.11 12.74
CA ASN A 59 -11.64 -10.52 13.68
C ASN A 59 -12.16 -9.24 14.37
N GLY A 60 -13.49 -9.09 14.50
CA GLY A 60 -14.09 -7.97 15.22
C GLY A 60 -13.83 -6.60 14.57
N ASN A 61 -13.93 -6.53 13.24
CA ASN A 61 -13.64 -5.35 12.43
C ASN A 61 -12.17 -4.86 12.54
N LEU A 62 -11.22 -5.80 12.66
CA LEU A 62 -9.79 -5.51 12.63
C LEU A 62 -9.10 -6.16 11.42
N LEU A 63 -8.32 -5.37 10.67
CA LEU A 63 -7.55 -5.86 9.53
C LEU A 63 -6.16 -6.34 9.98
N LEU A 64 -5.95 -7.65 10.08
CA LEU A 64 -4.66 -8.24 10.50
C LEU A 64 -3.52 -7.95 9.49
N LYS A 65 -2.24 -7.99 9.92
CA LYS A 65 -1.06 -7.62 9.08
C LYS A 65 -1.04 -8.38 7.74
N ASN A 66 -1.24 -9.69 7.77
CA ASN A 66 -1.31 -10.55 6.58
C ASN A 66 -2.51 -10.21 5.67
N ILE A 67 -3.66 -9.83 6.23
CA ILE A 67 -4.86 -9.42 5.49
C ILE A 67 -4.66 -8.05 4.85
N ARG A 68 -4.01 -7.09 5.53
CA ARG A 68 -3.58 -5.80 4.95
C ARG A 68 -2.67 -6.00 3.74
N ALA A 69 -1.73 -6.96 3.82
CA ALA A 69 -0.85 -7.30 2.69
C ALA A 69 -1.63 -7.89 1.50
N LYS A 70 -2.56 -8.83 1.76
CA LYS A 70 -3.49 -9.35 0.74
C LYS A 70 -4.34 -8.24 0.09
N LEU A 71 -4.90 -7.32 0.88
CA LEU A 71 -5.67 -6.18 0.40
C LEU A 71 -4.83 -5.28 -0.51
N THR A 72 -3.64 -4.87 -0.05
CA THR A 72 -2.70 -4.05 -0.82
C THR A 72 -2.41 -4.68 -2.18
N ARG A 73 -2.07 -5.98 -2.19
CA ARG A 73 -1.81 -6.73 -3.42
C ARG A 73 -3.02 -6.79 -4.35
N LEU A 74 -4.22 -7.00 -3.81
CA LEU A 74 -5.46 -7.07 -4.58
C LEU A 74 -5.86 -5.72 -5.20
N VAL A 75 -5.70 -4.62 -4.46
CA VAL A 75 -5.94 -3.25 -4.94
C VAL A 75 -4.96 -2.90 -6.06
N ILE A 76 -3.66 -3.12 -5.86
CA ILE A 76 -2.67 -2.84 -6.91
C ILE A 76 -2.86 -3.77 -8.11
N LYS A 77 -3.27 -5.03 -7.92
CA LYS A 77 -3.65 -5.90 -9.04
C LYS A 77 -4.80 -5.31 -9.86
N ARG A 78 -5.90 -4.87 -9.22
CA ARG A 78 -7.04 -4.23 -9.90
C ARG A 78 -6.59 -3.08 -10.81
N GLU A 79 -5.76 -2.19 -10.29
CA GLU A 79 -5.32 -1.02 -11.05
C GLU A 79 -4.29 -1.37 -12.14
N ARG A 80 -3.48 -2.42 -11.95
CA ARG A 80 -2.66 -2.98 -13.03
C ARG A 80 -3.50 -3.58 -14.14
N ASP A 81 -4.49 -4.39 -13.80
CA ASP A 81 -5.40 -5.02 -14.76
C ASP A 81 -6.20 -3.93 -15.53
N ARG A 82 -6.55 -2.81 -14.87
CA ARG A 82 -7.13 -1.61 -15.51
C ARG A 82 -6.15 -0.94 -16.49
N LEU A 83 -4.91 -0.68 -16.08
CA LEU A 83 -3.89 -0.04 -16.91
C LEU A 83 -3.49 -0.88 -18.13
N LEU A 84 -3.53 -2.21 -18.00
CA LEU A 84 -3.13 -3.16 -19.04
C LEU A 84 -4.30 -3.66 -19.90
N LYS A 85 -5.55 -3.28 -19.60
CA LYS A 85 -6.77 -3.82 -20.23
C LYS A 85 -6.76 -3.83 -21.77
N ASN A 86 -6.15 -2.82 -22.38
CA ASN A 86 -6.11 -2.63 -23.83
C ASN A 86 -4.69 -2.81 -24.41
N VAL A 87 -3.72 -3.27 -23.60
CA VAL A 87 -2.32 -3.48 -24.00
C VAL A 87 -2.15 -4.92 -24.47
N LYS A 88 -1.61 -5.12 -25.67
CA LYS A 88 -1.34 -6.46 -26.21
C LYS A 88 0.02 -6.99 -25.72
N PRO A 89 0.26 -8.32 -25.75
CA PRO A 89 1.55 -8.90 -25.36
C PRO A 89 2.76 -8.35 -26.12
N GLU A 90 2.56 -7.95 -27.38
CA GLU A 90 3.58 -7.38 -28.27
C GLU A 90 3.81 -5.86 -28.07
N ASP A 91 2.95 -5.16 -27.34
CA ASP A 91 3.03 -3.71 -27.18
C ASP A 91 4.10 -3.30 -26.13
N ALA A 92 4.95 -2.32 -26.47
CA ALA A 92 5.82 -1.69 -25.50
C ALA A 92 5.03 -0.75 -24.57
N LEU A 93 5.23 -0.85 -23.25
CA LEU A 93 4.59 0.06 -22.30
C LEU A 93 5.34 1.39 -22.27
N ASP A 94 4.83 2.37 -23.01
CA ASP A 94 5.31 3.76 -22.96
C ASP A 94 4.88 4.48 -21.67
N SER A 95 3.73 4.07 -21.08
CA SER A 95 3.30 4.58 -19.79
C SER A 95 2.69 3.49 -18.90
N PHE A 96 3.17 3.44 -17.66
CA PHE A 96 2.62 2.60 -16.59
C PHE A 96 2.67 3.42 -15.30
N ARG A 97 1.57 4.13 -15.01
CA ARG A 97 1.48 5.15 -13.97
C ARG A 97 0.09 5.18 -13.37
N ILE A 98 0.03 5.32 -12.05
CA ILE A 98 -1.15 5.73 -11.29
C ILE A 98 -0.86 7.16 -10.79
N SER A 99 -1.83 8.07 -10.84
CA SER A 99 -1.67 9.45 -10.36
C SER A 99 -1.74 9.51 -8.83
N SER A 100 -1.12 10.53 -8.22
CA SER A 100 -1.15 10.72 -6.76
C SER A 100 -2.59 10.84 -6.24
N GLN A 101 -3.42 11.64 -6.91
CA GLN A 101 -4.85 11.77 -6.61
C GLN A 101 -5.61 10.44 -6.63
N HIS A 102 -5.24 9.51 -7.53
CA HIS A 102 -5.86 8.19 -7.58
C HIS A 102 -5.38 7.28 -6.45
N PHE A 103 -4.11 7.37 -6.04
CA PHE A 103 -3.64 6.70 -4.83
C PHE A 103 -4.31 7.26 -3.56
N GLU A 104 -4.52 8.58 -3.48
CA GLU A 104 -5.27 9.23 -2.40
C GLU A 104 -6.71 8.72 -2.35
N LYS A 105 -7.41 8.67 -3.50
CA LYS A 105 -8.76 8.07 -3.59
C LYS A 105 -8.77 6.61 -3.12
N LEU A 106 -7.82 5.79 -3.57
CA LEU A 106 -7.74 4.38 -3.14
C LEU A 106 -7.47 4.24 -1.64
N ALA A 107 -6.63 5.10 -1.05
CA ALA A 107 -6.35 5.10 0.38
C ALA A 107 -7.57 5.54 1.20
N GLN A 108 -8.33 6.52 0.72
CA GLN A 108 -9.60 6.95 1.30
C GLN A 108 -10.68 5.85 1.19
N ASP A 109 -10.82 5.23 0.01
CA ASP A 109 -11.75 4.10 -0.21
C ASP A 109 -11.44 2.94 0.76
N ILE A 110 -10.17 2.61 0.99
CA ILE A 110 -9.77 1.58 1.96
C ILE A 110 -10.22 1.96 3.39
N ALA A 111 -9.91 3.17 3.84
CA ALA A 111 -10.29 3.63 5.19
C ALA A 111 -11.82 3.73 5.39
N ALA A 112 -12.57 4.01 4.31
CA ALA A 112 -14.03 4.03 4.34
C ALA A 112 -14.67 2.63 4.38
N ILE A 113 -13.98 1.60 3.89
CA ILE A 113 -14.44 0.20 3.92
C ILE A 113 -14.05 -0.51 5.23
N PHE A 114 -12.86 -0.19 5.76
CA PHE A 114 -12.27 -0.83 6.91
C PHE A 114 -12.06 0.19 8.03
N GLU A 115 -13.09 0.35 8.87
CA GLU A 115 -13.04 1.12 10.11
C GLU A 115 -11.80 0.71 10.93
N GLY A 116 -11.04 1.71 11.39
CA GLY A 116 -9.75 1.55 12.06
C GLY A 116 -8.51 1.72 11.15
N GLU A 117 -8.64 1.54 9.84
CA GLU A 117 -7.54 1.80 8.90
C GLU A 117 -7.38 3.31 8.62
N GLN A 118 -6.13 3.75 8.39
CA GLN A 118 -5.80 5.16 8.14
C GLN A 118 -5.32 5.35 6.69
N PRO A 119 -5.79 6.36 5.92
CA PRO A 119 -5.35 6.58 4.54
C PRO A 119 -3.82 6.69 4.41
N ASN A 120 -3.17 7.36 5.35
CA ASN A 120 -1.70 7.54 5.38
C ASN A 120 -0.92 6.21 5.54
N THR A 121 -1.55 5.12 5.98
CA THR A 121 -0.92 3.77 5.97
C THR A 121 -0.80 3.21 4.55
N TYR A 122 -1.68 3.64 3.63
CA TYR A 122 -1.80 3.13 2.28
C TYR A 122 -1.13 4.05 1.25
N TYR A 123 -1.24 5.36 1.44
CA TYR A 123 -0.55 6.35 0.61
C TYR A 123 -0.25 7.64 1.36
N ILE A 124 0.97 8.15 1.17
CA ILE A 124 1.38 9.51 1.53
C ILE A 124 1.95 10.17 0.27
N PRO A 125 1.41 11.31 -0.20
CA PRO A 125 1.92 11.99 -1.37
C PRO A 125 3.32 12.59 -1.13
N SER A 126 4.10 12.75 -2.20
CA SER A 126 5.41 13.39 -2.10
C SER A 126 5.25 14.86 -1.77
N THR A 127 5.97 15.35 -0.76
CA THR A 127 5.94 16.74 -0.31
C THR A 127 7.33 17.36 -0.36
N THR A 128 7.41 18.69 -0.35
CA THR A 128 8.68 19.41 -0.22
C THR A 128 8.67 20.19 1.09
N ASN A 129 9.60 19.88 1.99
CA ASN A 129 9.75 20.56 3.27
C ASN A 129 11.16 21.14 3.35
N ASN A 130 11.30 22.43 3.64
CA ASN A 130 12.61 23.12 3.75
C ASN A 130 13.57 22.86 2.58
N LYS A 131 13.06 22.89 1.34
CA LYS A 131 13.75 22.56 0.07
C LYS A 131 14.17 21.09 -0.10
N ILE A 132 13.93 20.23 0.89
CA ILE A 132 14.13 18.78 0.80
C ILE A 132 12.85 18.14 0.26
N ARG A 133 12.98 17.35 -0.81
CA ARG A 133 11.86 16.58 -1.38
C ARG A 133 11.71 15.25 -0.65
N ILE A 134 10.60 15.08 0.06
CA ILE A 134 10.17 13.82 0.65
C ILE A 134 9.46 13.02 -0.46
N PRO A 135 9.92 11.79 -0.80
CA PRO A 135 9.25 10.96 -1.79
C PRO A 135 7.87 10.52 -1.29
N ALA A 136 6.98 10.14 -2.21
CA ALA A 136 5.74 9.48 -1.83
C ALA A 136 6.06 8.10 -1.22
N SER A 137 5.19 7.61 -0.34
CA SER A 137 5.36 6.36 0.40
C SER A 137 4.02 5.70 0.72
N GLY A 138 4.06 4.51 1.33
CA GLY A 138 2.88 3.80 1.80
C GLY A 138 2.56 2.58 0.94
N LYS A 139 1.82 1.64 1.52
CA LYS A 139 1.70 0.25 1.01
C LYS A 139 1.28 0.15 -0.46
N LEU A 140 0.36 1.00 -0.92
CA LEU A 140 -0.09 1.01 -2.31
C LEU A 140 1.01 1.50 -3.25
N TRP A 141 1.72 2.55 -2.87
CA TRP A 141 2.81 3.13 -3.65
C TRP A 141 4.01 2.18 -3.76
N ASP A 142 4.39 1.56 -2.65
CA ASP A 142 5.55 0.66 -2.59
C ASP A 142 5.28 -0.59 -3.45
N HIS A 143 4.11 -1.22 -3.28
CA HIS A 143 3.69 -2.39 -4.06
C HIS A 143 3.43 -2.07 -5.55
N PHE A 144 3.06 -0.84 -5.90
CA PHE A 144 3.01 -0.40 -7.29
C PHE A 144 4.41 -0.21 -7.90
N ASN A 145 5.32 0.43 -7.16
CA ASN A 145 6.70 0.64 -7.62
C ASN A 145 7.48 -0.67 -7.78
N TYR A 146 7.24 -1.67 -6.91
CA TYR A 146 7.75 -3.02 -7.11
C TYR A 146 7.40 -3.54 -8.52
N HIS A 147 6.11 -3.57 -8.88
CA HIS A 147 5.69 -4.04 -10.21
C HIS A 147 6.22 -3.18 -11.36
N LYS A 148 6.27 -1.86 -11.18
CA LYS A 148 6.85 -0.93 -12.16
C LYS A 148 8.34 -1.17 -12.39
N ASN A 149 9.08 -1.53 -11.34
CA ASN A 149 10.50 -1.87 -11.42
C ASN A 149 10.71 -3.26 -12.05
N VAL A 150 9.86 -4.25 -11.74
CA VAL A 150 9.83 -5.54 -12.44
C VAL A 150 9.61 -5.36 -13.95
N LEU A 151 8.66 -4.51 -14.37
CA LEU A 151 8.44 -4.22 -15.79
C LEU A 151 9.64 -3.55 -16.46
N ARG A 152 10.39 -2.69 -15.75
CA ARG A 152 11.62 -2.06 -16.26
C ARG A 152 12.79 -3.03 -16.34
N ALA A 153 12.93 -3.92 -15.36
CA ALA A 153 14.00 -4.91 -15.31
C ALA A 153 13.88 -5.91 -16.47
N ASN A 154 12.64 -6.29 -16.82
CA ASN A 154 12.33 -7.20 -17.93
C ASN A 154 12.13 -6.46 -19.28
N GLY A 155 12.49 -5.17 -19.38
CA GLY A 155 12.42 -4.39 -20.62
C GLY A 155 11.02 -4.01 -21.11
N HIS A 156 9.94 -4.52 -20.52
CA HIS A 156 8.56 -4.24 -20.91
C HIS A 156 8.15 -2.76 -20.76
N LEU A 157 8.70 -2.06 -19.76
CA LEU A 157 8.50 -0.62 -19.55
C LEU A 157 9.79 0.13 -19.88
N ARG A 158 9.71 1.05 -20.87
CA ARG A 158 10.87 1.84 -21.31
C ARG A 158 11.54 2.54 -20.11
N LYS A 159 12.87 2.43 -20.04
CA LYS A 159 13.67 3.28 -19.16
C LYS A 159 13.55 4.72 -19.67
N SER A 160 13.28 5.68 -18.78
CA SER A 160 13.26 7.10 -19.15
C SER A 160 14.67 7.49 -19.54
N THR A 161 14.91 7.91 -20.78
CA THR A 161 16.23 8.36 -21.28
C THR A 161 16.69 9.68 -20.65
N THR A 162 15.89 10.23 -19.73
CA THR A 162 16.33 11.27 -18.81
C THR A 162 17.37 10.69 -17.88
N GLU A 163 18.65 10.95 -18.15
CA GLU A 163 19.78 10.74 -17.22
C GLU A 163 19.73 11.70 -16.03
N ASN A 164 18.56 11.83 -15.41
CA ASN A 164 18.51 12.08 -13.98
C ASN A 164 18.65 10.71 -13.33
N THR A 165 19.89 10.37 -12.98
CA THR A 165 20.14 9.45 -11.85
C THR A 165 19.40 10.02 -10.65
N VAL A 166 18.16 9.55 -10.45
CA VAL A 166 17.47 9.70 -9.19
C VAL A 166 18.19 8.77 -8.23
N ALA A 167 19.36 9.22 -7.78
CA ALA A 167 19.89 8.84 -6.49
C ALA A 167 18.71 9.02 -5.53
N VAL A 168 18.20 7.90 -5.01
CA VAL A 168 17.21 7.89 -3.95
C VAL A 168 17.97 8.35 -2.71
N ASN A 169 18.19 9.65 -2.64
CA ASN A 169 18.86 10.33 -1.56
C ASN A 169 17.87 10.48 -0.40
N ILE A 170 17.41 9.33 0.09
CA ILE A 170 16.82 9.20 1.41
C ILE A 170 17.97 9.52 2.36
N SER A 171 18.03 10.78 2.79
CA SER A 171 18.92 11.26 3.84
C SER A 171 18.45 10.76 5.22
N GLN A 172 18.29 9.44 5.34
CA GLN A 172 18.42 8.74 6.61
C GLN A 172 19.92 8.58 6.85
N SER A 173 20.41 8.89 8.05
CA SER A 173 21.84 8.71 8.35
C SER A 173 22.25 7.25 8.17
N GLU A 174 23.53 7.00 7.89
CA GLU A 174 24.06 5.63 7.76
C GLU A 174 23.74 4.81 9.03
N ASP A 175 23.88 5.41 10.21
CA ASP A 175 23.46 4.84 11.50
C ASP A 175 21.95 4.51 11.55
N GLY A 176 21.10 5.35 10.97
CA GLY A 176 19.66 5.15 10.92
C GLY A 176 19.26 4.01 9.97
N MET A 177 20.02 3.77 8.91
CA MET A 177 19.86 2.61 8.03
C MET A 177 20.38 1.33 8.72
N LEU A 178 21.55 1.40 9.36
CA LEU A 178 22.14 0.29 10.12
C LEU A 178 21.18 -0.20 11.22
N LYS A 179 20.64 0.72 12.02
CA LYS A 179 19.71 0.38 13.11
C LYS A 179 18.39 -0.23 12.59
N TRP A 180 17.91 0.17 11.42
CA TRP A 180 16.73 -0.44 10.80
C TRP A 180 16.98 -1.90 10.41
N LEU A 181 18.18 -2.22 9.89
CA LEU A 181 18.57 -3.60 9.53
C LEU A 181 18.70 -4.55 10.73
N GLU A 182 18.78 -4.02 11.95
CA GLU A 182 18.79 -4.78 13.20
C GLU A 182 17.37 -5.22 13.62
N THR A 183 16.33 -4.46 13.25
CA THR A 183 14.94 -4.67 13.73
C THR A 183 13.95 -5.08 12.65
N ASP A 184 14.21 -4.76 11.38
CA ASP A 184 13.23 -4.83 10.31
C ASP A 184 13.78 -5.51 9.04
N VAL A 185 12.86 -6.15 8.29
CA VAL A 185 13.15 -6.92 7.07
C VAL A 185 12.12 -6.69 5.96
N GLU A 186 11.08 -5.90 6.21
CA GLU A 186 10.04 -5.55 5.25
C GLU A 186 9.90 -4.01 5.18
N PRO A 187 9.79 -3.39 3.99
CA PRO A 187 9.77 -4.02 2.66
C PRO A 187 11.14 -4.55 2.20
N ASN A 188 11.15 -5.60 1.38
CA ASN A 188 12.38 -6.22 0.87
C ASN A 188 13.22 -5.23 0.03
N GLU A 189 12.58 -4.28 -0.65
CA GLU A 189 13.27 -3.26 -1.45
C GLU A 189 14.03 -2.26 -0.58
N ILE A 190 13.48 -1.92 0.60
CA ILE A 190 14.15 -1.07 1.61
C ILE A 190 15.30 -1.84 2.26
N LEU A 191 15.06 -3.12 2.59
CA LEU A 191 16.12 -4.03 3.05
C LEU A 191 17.28 -4.07 2.05
N GLU A 192 17.02 -4.37 0.77
CA GLU A 192 18.07 -4.41 -0.25
C GLU A 192 18.79 -3.07 -0.43
N GLN A 193 18.05 -1.96 -0.46
CA GLN A 193 18.64 -0.63 -0.58
C GLN A 193 19.55 -0.32 0.61
N TYR A 194 19.06 -0.49 1.84
CA TYR A 194 19.82 -0.17 3.05
C TYR A 194 20.99 -1.14 3.22
N TRP A 195 20.83 -2.41 2.84
CA TRP A 195 21.93 -3.38 2.82
C TRP A 195 23.04 -2.92 1.89
N ILE A 196 22.74 -2.58 0.63
CA ILE A 196 23.73 -2.11 -0.35
C ILE A 196 24.38 -0.80 0.10
N SER A 197 23.58 0.18 0.57
CA SER A 197 24.09 1.48 1.03
C SER A 197 25.01 1.37 2.23
N THR A 198 24.70 0.51 3.21
CA THR A 198 25.49 0.33 4.44
C THR A 198 26.65 -0.66 4.30
N HIS A 199 26.85 -1.27 3.13
CA HIS A 199 27.85 -2.34 2.90
C HIS A 199 29.24 -2.01 3.47
N LYS A 200 29.74 -0.78 3.24
CA LYS A 200 31.07 -0.35 3.73
C LYS A 200 31.12 -0.30 5.26
N ALA A 201 30.10 0.27 5.89
CA ALA A 201 30.01 0.37 7.35
C ALA A 201 29.90 -1.02 8.00
N ARG A 202 28.98 -1.87 7.52
CA ARG A 202 28.81 -3.25 7.99
C ARG A 202 30.10 -4.07 7.86
N ARG A 203 30.78 -3.98 6.71
CA ARG A 203 32.07 -4.65 6.49
C ARG A 203 33.18 -4.12 7.41
N SER A 204 33.17 -2.83 7.75
CA SER A 204 34.11 -2.27 8.74
C SER A 204 33.93 -2.88 10.13
N GLU A 205 32.71 -3.31 10.49
CA GLU A 205 32.49 -3.98 11.78
C GLU A 205 33.17 -5.34 11.86
N LEU A 206 33.11 -6.13 10.78
CA LEU A 206 33.84 -7.40 10.66
C LEU A 206 35.36 -7.19 10.59
N MET A 207 35.82 -6.28 9.72
CA MET A 207 37.23 -6.18 9.34
C MET A 207 38.08 -5.29 10.25
N VAL A 208 37.47 -4.26 10.87
CA VAL A 208 38.18 -3.26 11.68
C VAL A 208 37.76 -3.34 13.15
N LYS A 209 36.45 -3.45 13.43
CA LYS A 209 35.95 -3.61 14.82
C LYS A 209 36.04 -5.06 15.33
N GLN A 210 36.47 -6.01 14.49
CA GLN A 210 36.63 -7.44 14.81
C GLN A 210 35.38 -8.09 15.42
N LEU A 211 34.19 -7.69 14.96
CA LEU A 211 32.94 -8.35 15.34
C LEU A 211 32.96 -9.81 14.83
N SER A 212 32.59 -10.78 15.67
CA SER A 212 32.58 -12.18 15.25
C SER A 212 31.51 -12.43 14.18
N VAL A 213 31.71 -13.46 13.35
CA VAL A 213 30.73 -13.85 12.32
C VAL A 213 29.38 -14.21 12.95
N ALA A 214 29.39 -14.85 14.13
CA ALA A 214 28.18 -15.19 14.86
C ALA A 214 27.43 -13.94 15.35
N ASP A 215 28.14 -13.00 15.98
CA ASP A 215 27.54 -11.75 16.48
C ASP A 215 27.03 -10.88 15.33
N TYR A 216 27.72 -10.87 14.19
CA TYR A 216 27.30 -10.15 12.98
C TYR A 216 26.02 -10.72 12.37
N ILE A 217 25.89 -12.05 12.28
CA ILE A 217 24.65 -12.72 11.84
C ILE A 217 23.53 -12.50 12.86
N ALA A 218 23.84 -12.52 14.16
CA ALA A 218 22.88 -12.24 15.22
C ALA A 218 22.38 -10.78 15.18
N LYS A 219 23.26 -9.82 14.87
CA LYS A 219 22.96 -8.39 14.85
C LYS A 219 21.96 -7.99 13.75
N TYR A 220 22.07 -8.56 12.56
CA TYR A 220 21.23 -8.18 11.42
C TYR A 220 20.11 -9.18 11.18
N LEU A 221 18.86 -8.80 11.51
CA LEU A 221 17.70 -9.70 11.49
C LEU A 221 17.50 -10.41 10.14
N CYS A 222 17.79 -9.73 9.03
CA CYS A 222 17.71 -10.32 7.69
C CYS A 222 18.63 -11.54 7.48
N LEU A 223 19.76 -11.63 8.18
CA LEU A 223 20.70 -12.75 8.08
C LEU A 223 20.26 -13.99 8.86
N GLN A 224 19.36 -13.83 9.84
CA GLN A 224 18.78 -14.94 10.59
C GLN A 224 17.67 -15.67 9.80
N LEU A 225 17.17 -15.07 8.72
CA LEU A 225 16.12 -15.62 7.88
C LEU A 225 16.69 -16.50 6.76
N GLN A 226 15.87 -17.41 6.23
CA GLN A 226 16.23 -18.22 5.05
C GLN A 226 16.58 -17.38 3.82
N SER A 227 16.04 -16.16 3.71
CA SER A 227 16.39 -15.18 2.67
C SER A 227 17.74 -14.49 2.90
N GLY A 228 18.35 -14.61 4.09
CA GLY A 228 19.60 -13.95 4.47
C GLY A 228 20.80 -14.30 3.58
N ILE A 229 20.81 -15.50 3.00
CA ILE A 229 21.82 -15.89 2.01
C ILE A 229 21.84 -14.96 0.79
N SER A 230 20.69 -14.40 0.39
CA SER A 230 20.60 -13.43 -0.71
C SER A 230 21.27 -12.08 -0.39
N MET A 231 21.33 -11.71 0.90
CA MET A 231 22.04 -10.52 1.37
C MET A 231 23.55 -10.73 1.37
N ILE A 232 24.02 -11.92 1.76
CA ILE A 232 25.43 -12.33 1.67
C ILE A 232 25.90 -12.35 0.20
N LEU A 233 25.07 -12.90 -0.71
CA LEU A 233 25.35 -12.89 -2.16
C LEU A 233 25.45 -11.48 -2.73
N LYS A 234 24.62 -10.54 -2.29
CA LYS A 234 24.72 -9.12 -2.69
C LYS A 234 26.03 -8.50 -2.21
N ASP A 235 26.44 -8.75 -0.96
CA ASP A 235 27.73 -8.29 -0.44
C ASP A 235 28.92 -8.89 -1.20
N PHE A 236 28.86 -10.19 -1.54
CA PHE A 236 29.89 -10.84 -2.35
C PHE A 236 29.98 -10.22 -3.75
N ASN A 237 28.86 -9.99 -4.42
CA ASN A 237 28.81 -9.38 -5.76
C ASN A 237 29.29 -7.92 -5.77
N LEU A 238 29.15 -7.19 -4.67
CA LEU A 238 29.72 -5.84 -4.51
C LEU A 238 31.25 -5.86 -4.38
N LEU A 239 31.81 -6.91 -3.75
CA LEU A 239 33.25 -7.09 -3.58
C LEU A 239 33.92 -7.68 -4.82
N TYR A 240 33.25 -8.61 -5.51
CA TYR A 240 33.80 -9.35 -6.65
C TYR A 240 32.87 -9.33 -7.88
N PRO A 241 32.63 -8.15 -8.53
CA PRO A 241 31.64 -8.02 -9.59
C PRO A 241 31.87 -8.88 -10.85
N LYS A 242 33.10 -9.39 -11.03
CA LYS A 242 33.50 -10.24 -12.16
C LYS A 242 33.49 -11.74 -11.84
N GLU A 243 33.23 -12.11 -10.59
CA GLU A 243 33.41 -13.47 -10.06
C GLU A 243 32.14 -13.98 -9.37
N ALA A 244 30.97 -13.43 -9.69
CA ALA A 244 29.68 -13.68 -9.01
C ALA A 244 29.28 -15.16 -8.86
N GLN A 245 29.81 -16.07 -9.69
CA GLN A 245 29.58 -17.51 -9.60
C GLN A 245 30.54 -18.22 -8.60
N LEU A 246 31.73 -17.65 -8.36
CA LEU A 246 32.78 -18.29 -7.55
C LEU A 246 32.44 -18.43 -6.06
N LEU A 247 31.42 -17.75 -5.54
CA LEU A 247 31.03 -17.96 -4.14
C LEU A 247 30.58 -19.41 -3.93
N TYR A 248 29.76 -19.95 -4.82
CA TYR A 248 29.29 -21.34 -4.72
C TYR A 248 30.41 -22.33 -5.01
N ASP A 249 31.25 -22.04 -6.01
CA ASP A 249 32.38 -22.91 -6.40
C ASP A 249 33.43 -23.05 -5.28
N LYS A 250 33.61 -22.01 -4.45
CA LYS A 250 34.56 -21.99 -3.33
C LYS A 250 33.93 -22.30 -1.96
N TRP A 251 32.60 -22.47 -1.90
CA TRP A 251 31.88 -22.91 -0.68
C TRP A 251 31.70 -24.44 -0.64
N SER A 252 32.60 -25.19 -1.30
CA SER A 252 32.57 -26.65 -1.34
C SER A 252 32.61 -27.24 0.08
N THR A 253 31.60 -28.05 0.40
CA THR A 253 31.39 -28.63 1.73
C THR A 253 32.64 -29.34 2.26
N THR A 254 33.17 -28.84 3.37
CA THR A 254 34.06 -29.56 4.28
C THR A 254 33.36 -29.70 5.62
#